data_AF-A0A956AV86-F1
#
_entry.id   AF-A0A956AV86-F1
#
_cell.length_a   1.000
_cell.length_b   1.000
_cell.length_c   1.000
_cell.angle_alpha   90.00
_cell.angle_beta   90.00
_cell.angle_gamma   90.00
#
_symmetry.space_group_name_H-M   'P 1'
#
loop_
_entity.id
_entity.type
_entity.pdbx_description
1 polymer ?
#
loop_
_entity_poly.entity_id
_entity_poly.type
_entity_poly.pdbx_seq_one_letter_code
_entity_poly.pdbx_strand_id
1 'polypeptide(L)'
;PAWPCEPRTGQCIDPCTGVRCGPGEVCHLARCVAETCYRTGCDDGELCLDGNCLADPCAGFDCGPDAFCRIEGDPPMGRCIESCGDVACPAGQRCLDGVCGADDCAGIECPGEQRCVHGRCVADCIGIACDTGFVCIEGNCIEDPCLYVHCPRGEQCEVREGVATCLGDWLEPPEPDAEVPVVYPPDSSVAPRPDQGVDAVVDAAPAADLGPDQGEVEPDGMIVADFDLRQDQATSGGDGGGEGCSCDASDDGSRGGAGWLLVLVLVATRRRRRQT
;
A
#
# COMPACT_ATOMS: atom_id res chain seq x y z
N PRO A 1 4.64 14.53 -28.10
CA PRO A 1 3.38 15.34 -28.09
C PRO A 1 3.00 15.83 -29.50
N ALA A 2 1.76 15.59 -29.93
CA ALA A 2 1.25 16.07 -31.22
C ALA A 2 0.80 17.54 -31.09
N TRP A 3 1.29 18.41 -31.97
CA TRP A 3 0.91 19.82 -31.99
C TRP A 3 -0.54 20.00 -32.46
N PRO A 4 -1.25 21.07 -32.05
CA PRO A 4 -2.56 21.39 -32.60
C PRO A 4 -2.42 21.59 -34.12
N CYS A 5 -3.14 20.78 -34.89
CA CYS A 5 -3.14 20.87 -36.35
C CYS A 5 -4.46 21.45 -36.84
N GLU A 6 -4.40 22.43 -37.73
CA GLU A 6 -5.57 22.95 -38.42
C GLU A 6 -6.13 21.85 -39.34
N PRO A 7 -7.36 21.36 -39.13
CA PRO A 7 -7.89 20.19 -39.84
C PRO A 7 -8.07 20.41 -41.35
N ARG A 8 -8.17 21.67 -41.81
CA ARG A 8 -8.36 21.98 -43.23
C ARG A 8 -7.06 22.06 -44.02
N THR A 9 -5.98 22.53 -43.38
CA THR A 9 -4.69 22.73 -44.04
C THR A 9 -3.68 21.65 -43.69
N GLY A 10 -3.94 20.86 -42.63
CA GLY A 10 -3.00 19.91 -42.07
C GLY A 10 -1.78 20.58 -41.42
N GLN A 11 -1.79 21.91 -41.28
CA GLN A 11 -0.67 22.65 -40.73
C GLN A 11 -0.71 22.57 -39.21
N CYS A 12 0.35 22.02 -38.63
CA CYS A 12 0.53 21.98 -37.18
C CYS A 12 1.39 23.18 -36.77
N ILE A 13 0.89 23.99 -35.84
CA ILE A 13 1.57 25.20 -35.36
C ILE A 13 2.09 24.89 -33.97
N ASP A 14 3.39 25.11 -33.74
CA ASP A 14 3.94 25.08 -32.40
C ASP A 14 3.37 26.27 -31.60
N PRO A 15 2.57 26.02 -30.54
CA PRO A 15 2.01 27.08 -29.70
C PRO A 15 3.09 27.93 -29.01
N CYS A 16 4.33 27.48 -28.97
CA CYS A 16 5.48 28.19 -28.42
C CYS A 16 6.22 29.06 -29.43
N THR A 17 5.80 29.09 -30.70
CA THR A 17 6.40 29.96 -31.72
C THR A 17 6.31 31.43 -31.29
N GLY A 18 7.47 32.05 -31.03
CA GLY A 18 7.57 33.47 -30.65
C GLY A 18 7.34 33.76 -29.16
N VAL A 19 7.09 32.76 -28.34
CA VAL A 19 7.03 32.90 -26.87
C VAL A 19 8.44 33.01 -26.32
N ARG A 20 8.68 33.99 -25.43
CA ARG A 20 9.95 34.17 -24.71
C ARG A 20 9.67 34.09 -23.22
N CYS A 21 10.22 33.05 -22.57
CA CYS A 21 10.09 32.84 -21.14
C CYS A 21 11.25 33.44 -20.35
N GLY A 22 11.05 33.61 -19.05
CA GLY A 22 12.08 34.10 -18.15
C GLY A 22 13.22 33.08 -17.96
N PRO A 23 14.29 33.45 -17.23
CA PRO A 23 15.32 32.50 -16.83
C PRO A 23 14.73 31.33 -16.03
N GLY A 24 15.09 30.09 -16.40
CA GLY A 24 14.60 28.88 -15.73
C GLY A 24 13.16 28.49 -16.08
N GLU A 25 12.60 29.06 -17.16
CA GLU A 25 11.29 28.70 -17.67
C GLU A 25 11.37 28.22 -19.12
N VAL A 26 10.56 27.21 -19.44
CA VAL A 26 10.40 26.64 -20.79
C VAL A 26 8.96 26.88 -21.26
N CYS A 27 8.79 27.17 -22.55
CA CYS A 27 7.45 27.25 -23.11
C CYS A 27 6.86 25.85 -23.28
N HIS A 28 5.68 25.63 -22.69
CA HIS A 28 4.88 24.43 -22.84
C HIS A 28 3.42 24.82 -23.07
N LEU A 29 2.84 24.38 -24.19
CA LEU A 29 1.45 24.69 -24.57
C LEU A 29 1.11 26.20 -24.51
N ALA A 30 1.96 27.04 -25.13
CA ALA A 30 1.86 28.52 -25.14
C ALA A 30 1.96 29.20 -23.76
N ARG A 31 2.43 28.49 -22.72
CA ARG A 31 2.64 29.04 -21.38
C ARG A 31 4.09 28.87 -20.97
N CYS A 32 4.64 29.87 -20.30
CA CYS A 32 5.92 29.72 -19.61
C CYS A 32 5.68 28.97 -18.31
N VAL A 33 6.38 27.86 -18.16
CA VAL A 33 6.35 27.02 -16.96
C VAL A 33 7.78 26.83 -16.47
N ALA A 34 7.95 26.57 -15.18
CA ALA A 34 9.27 26.25 -14.64
C ALA A 34 9.90 25.08 -15.40
N GLU A 35 11.19 25.20 -15.68
CA GLU A 35 11.99 24.13 -16.23
C GLU A 35 12.24 23.09 -15.13
N THR A 36 11.57 21.94 -15.24
CA THR A 36 11.76 20.79 -14.36
C THR A 36 12.04 19.56 -15.20
N CYS A 37 12.84 18.64 -14.68
CA CYS A 37 13.11 17.38 -15.38
C CYS A 37 11.86 16.51 -15.60
N TYR A 38 10.76 16.74 -14.86
CA TYR A 38 9.47 16.09 -15.13
C TYR A 38 8.88 16.49 -16.49
N ARG A 39 9.28 17.64 -17.04
CA ARG A 39 8.81 18.15 -18.33
C ARG A 39 9.89 18.06 -19.41
N THR A 40 11.14 18.27 -19.05
CA THR A 40 12.27 18.27 -20.00
C THR A 40 12.92 16.90 -20.17
N GLY A 41 12.71 15.99 -19.22
CA GLY A 41 13.46 14.74 -19.11
C GLY A 41 14.84 14.93 -18.47
N CYS A 42 15.50 13.81 -18.22
CA CYS A 42 16.91 13.72 -17.82
C CYS A 42 17.72 13.00 -18.91
N ASP A 43 19.04 12.98 -18.76
CA ASP A 43 19.91 12.22 -19.65
C ASP A 43 19.72 10.69 -19.45
N ASP A 44 20.25 9.88 -20.37
CA ASP A 44 20.11 8.43 -20.33
C ASP A 44 20.67 7.85 -19.01
N GLY A 45 19.84 7.06 -18.30
CA GLY A 45 20.19 6.43 -17.03
C GLY A 45 19.98 7.33 -15.79
N GLU A 46 19.40 8.51 -15.97
CA GLU A 46 19.00 9.39 -14.88
C GLU A 46 17.46 9.44 -14.73
N LEU A 47 17.01 9.60 -13.49
CA LEU A 47 15.62 9.81 -13.13
C LEU A 47 15.43 11.23 -12.60
N CYS A 48 14.24 11.78 -12.78
CA CYS A 48 13.88 13.07 -12.18
C CYS A 48 13.35 12.83 -10.78
N LEU A 49 14.20 12.95 -9.77
CA LEU A 49 13.83 12.75 -8.36
C LEU A 49 13.86 14.10 -7.65
N ASP A 50 12.74 14.48 -7.01
CA ASP A 50 12.56 15.80 -6.38
C ASP A 50 12.96 16.97 -7.30
N GLY A 51 12.68 16.84 -8.60
CA GLY A 51 13.02 17.86 -9.60
C GLY A 51 14.50 17.95 -9.99
N ASN A 52 15.34 17.00 -9.57
CA ASN A 52 16.75 16.91 -9.95
C ASN A 52 17.02 15.64 -10.76
N CYS A 53 17.83 15.76 -11.81
CA CYS A 53 18.33 14.58 -12.51
C CYS A 53 19.40 13.90 -11.66
N LEU A 54 19.09 12.69 -11.19
CA LEU A 54 19.96 11.84 -10.41
C LEU A 54 20.13 10.52 -11.14
N ALA A 55 21.31 9.92 -11.05
CA ALA A 55 21.53 8.55 -11.54
C ALA A 55 20.49 7.61 -10.91
N ASP A 56 19.87 6.76 -11.73
CA ASP A 56 18.83 5.84 -11.30
C ASP A 56 19.34 4.97 -10.11
N PRO A 57 18.80 5.15 -8.89
CA PRO A 57 19.23 4.38 -7.72
C PRO A 57 18.89 2.88 -7.83
N CYS A 58 17.99 2.51 -8.72
CA CYS A 58 17.61 1.15 -9.04
C CYS A 58 18.37 0.57 -10.24
N ALA A 59 19.24 1.35 -10.89
CA ALA A 59 20.05 0.86 -12.00
C ALA A 59 20.93 -0.31 -11.56
N GLY A 60 20.76 -1.45 -12.22
CA GLY A 60 21.54 -2.67 -11.99
C GLY A 60 21.08 -3.52 -10.81
N PHE A 61 19.96 -3.19 -10.16
CA PHE A 61 19.31 -4.10 -9.21
C PHE A 61 18.63 -5.26 -9.95
N ASP A 62 18.86 -6.48 -9.47
CA ASP A 62 18.11 -7.68 -9.82
C ASP A 62 17.47 -8.19 -8.52
N CYS A 63 16.21 -7.82 -8.30
CA CYS A 63 15.49 -8.14 -7.07
C CYS A 63 14.90 -9.56 -7.07
N GLY A 64 15.01 -10.31 -8.17
CA GLY A 64 14.36 -11.61 -8.32
C GLY A 64 12.92 -11.50 -8.84
N PRO A 65 12.21 -12.64 -8.96
CA PRO A 65 10.91 -12.71 -9.62
C PRO A 65 9.76 -12.12 -8.80
N ASP A 66 9.86 -12.13 -7.47
CA ASP A 66 8.76 -11.79 -6.55
C ASP A 66 9.03 -10.48 -5.79
N ALA A 67 9.94 -9.65 -6.31
CA ALA A 67 10.33 -8.40 -5.69
C ALA A 67 10.67 -7.33 -6.75
N PHE A 68 10.58 -6.08 -6.35
CA PHE A 68 10.85 -4.92 -7.20
C PHE A 68 11.81 -3.96 -6.52
N CYS A 69 12.48 -3.12 -7.31
CA CYS A 69 13.29 -2.05 -6.75
C CYS A 69 12.42 -0.82 -6.48
N ARG A 70 12.46 -0.34 -5.23
CA ARG A 70 11.84 0.93 -4.81
C ARG A 70 12.93 1.90 -4.35
N ILE A 71 12.76 3.16 -4.70
CA ILE A 71 13.67 4.24 -4.28
C ILE A 71 13.15 4.80 -2.95
N GLU A 72 14.00 4.81 -1.93
CA GLU A 72 13.63 5.28 -0.59
C GLU A 72 14.75 6.09 0.05
N GLY A 73 14.37 6.95 1.01
CA GLY A 73 15.29 7.70 1.87
C GLY A 73 15.85 8.98 1.27
N ASP A 74 16.58 9.73 2.10
CA ASP A 74 17.33 10.93 1.74
C ASP A 74 18.78 10.77 2.28
N PRO A 75 19.79 10.57 1.42
CA PRO A 75 19.72 10.57 -0.05
C PRO A 75 18.98 9.34 -0.63
N PRO A 76 18.40 9.45 -1.84
CA PRO A 76 17.62 8.38 -2.46
C PRO A 76 18.49 7.15 -2.75
N MET A 77 18.00 5.98 -2.33
CA MET A 77 18.66 4.70 -2.55
C MET A 77 17.67 3.63 -3.03
N GLY A 78 18.11 2.77 -3.96
CA GLY A 78 17.34 1.61 -4.38
C GLY A 78 17.35 0.51 -3.31
N ARG A 79 16.19 -0.09 -3.06
CA ARG A 79 16.02 -1.26 -2.19
C ARG A 79 15.11 -2.27 -2.88
N CYS A 80 15.44 -3.55 -2.75
CA CYS A 80 14.54 -4.62 -3.17
C CYS A 80 13.46 -4.82 -2.11
N ILE A 81 12.22 -4.72 -2.56
CA ILE A 81 11.00 -4.86 -1.76
C ILE A 81 10.21 -6.03 -2.33
N GLU A 82 9.77 -6.94 -1.46
CA GLU A 82 8.92 -8.06 -1.85
C GLU A 82 7.59 -7.53 -2.41
N SER A 83 7.12 -8.16 -3.47
CA SER A 83 5.84 -7.82 -4.08
C SER A 83 4.68 -8.46 -3.34
N CYS A 84 3.48 -7.97 -3.65
CA CYS A 84 2.23 -8.56 -3.19
C CYS A 84 1.55 -9.39 -4.28
N GLY A 85 2.26 -9.72 -5.37
CA GLY A 85 1.75 -10.48 -6.52
C GLY A 85 1.07 -11.79 -6.14
N ASP A 86 1.80 -12.60 -5.37
CA ASP A 86 1.39 -13.94 -4.94
C ASP A 86 0.99 -14.01 -3.46
N VAL A 87 0.78 -12.86 -2.81
CA VAL A 87 0.48 -12.78 -1.38
C VAL A 87 -1.03 -12.72 -1.13
N ALA A 88 -1.59 -13.83 -0.66
CA ALA A 88 -2.98 -13.92 -0.23
C ALA A 88 -3.12 -13.59 1.28
N CYS A 89 -3.68 -12.42 1.58
CA CYS A 89 -3.91 -12.00 2.97
C CYS A 89 -5.26 -12.48 3.54
N PRO A 90 -5.34 -12.78 4.85
CA PRO A 90 -6.59 -13.07 5.53
C PRO A 90 -7.63 -11.95 5.40
N ALA A 91 -8.91 -12.27 5.64
CA ALA A 91 -9.97 -11.28 5.66
C ALA A 91 -9.66 -10.13 6.65
N GLY A 92 -9.87 -8.89 6.21
CA GLY A 92 -9.54 -7.69 6.98
C GLY A 92 -8.06 -7.33 7.00
N GLN A 93 -7.24 -7.98 6.17
CA GLN A 93 -5.84 -7.65 5.98
C GLN A 93 -5.57 -7.27 4.52
N ARG A 94 -4.53 -6.45 4.33
CA ARG A 94 -4.00 -6.09 3.01
C ARG A 94 -2.51 -6.36 2.96
N CYS A 95 -2.02 -6.69 1.77
CA CYS A 95 -0.60 -6.81 1.55
C CYS A 95 0.04 -5.44 1.31
N LEU A 96 1.16 -5.21 1.99
CA LEU A 96 2.10 -4.12 1.78
C LEU A 96 3.51 -4.71 1.85
N ASP A 97 4.33 -4.51 0.82
CA ASP A 97 5.74 -4.96 0.78
C ASP A 97 5.92 -6.46 1.07
N GLY A 98 5.05 -7.29 0.51
CA GLY A 98 5.04 -8.75 0.71
C GLY A 98 4.51 -9.21 2.08
N VAL A 99 4.06 -8.30 2.93
CA VAL A 99 3.60 -8.59 4.29
C VAL A 99 2.12 -8.24 4.46
N CYS A 100 1.37 -9.18 5.01
CA CYS A 100 -0.03 -8.91 5.38
C CYS A 100 -0.09 -8.09 6.67
N GLY A 101 -0.72 -6.92 6.57
CA GLY A 101 -1.04 -6.04 7.69
C GLY A 101 -2.55 -5.85 7.84
N ALA A 102 -2.99 -5.35 8.99
CA ALA A 102 -4.38 -4.97 9.16
C ALA A 102 -4.77 -3.92 8.10
N ASP A 103 -5.91 -4.13 7.44
CA ASP A 103 -6.48 -3.09 6.59
C ASP A 103 -7.38 -2.23 7.45
N ASP A 104 -6.86 -1.08 7.89
CA ASP A 104 -7.61 -0.11 8.69
C ASP A 104 -8.89 0.38 7.97
N CYS A 105 -8.97 0.17 6.66
CA CYS A 105 -10.12 0.53 5.83
C CYS A 105 -11.07 -0.63 5.54
N ALA A 106 -10.81 -1.83 6.07
CA ALA A 106 -11.68 -2.97 5.89
C ALA A 106 -13.07 -2.69 6.49
N GLY A 107 -14.11 -2.75 5.65
CA GLY A 107 -15.50 -2.52 6.05
C GLY A 107 -15.86 -1.07 6.32
N ILE A 108 -14.99 -0.11 6.01
CA ILE A 108 -15.30 1.32 6.10
C ILE A 108 -15.88 1.81 4.78
N GLU A 109 -17.16 2.17 4.80
CA GLU A 109 -17.84 2.85 3.70
C GLU A 109 -17.77 4.36 3.91
N CYS A 110 -17.07 5.06 3.01
CA CYS A 110 -16.93 6.51 3.10
C CYS A 110 -18.06 7.24 2.36
N PRO A 111 -18.65 8.28 2.97
CA PRO A 111 -19.79 8.98 2.40
C PRO A 111 -19.38 9.91 1.25
N GLY A 112 -20.21 9.96 0.20
CA GLY A 112 -19.98 10.80 -0.97
C GLY A 112 -18.71 10.38 -1.71
N GLU A 113 -17.95 11.35 -2.18
CA GLU A 113 -16.73 11.12 -2.94
C GLU A 113 -15.49 11.19 -2.01
N GLN A 114 -15.52 10.38 -0.97
CA GLN A 114 -14.42 10.24 -0.01
C GLN A 114 -13.82 8.85 -0.15
N ARG A 115 -12.51 8.73 0.09
CA ARG A 115 -11.85 7.43 0.18
C ARG A 115 -11.40 7.18 1.61
N CYS A 116 -11.37 5.91 2.01
CA CYS A 116 -10.76 5.56 3.28
C CYS A 116 -9.24 5.56 3.16
N VAL A 117 -8.58 6.28 4.06
CA VAL A 117 -7.12 6.28 4.25
C VAL A 117 -6.85 6.19 5.74
N HIS A 118 -6.04 5.21 6.17
CA HIS A 118 -5.71 4.96 7.58
C HIS A 118 -6.94 4.94 8.51
N GLY A 119 -8.01 4.24 8.10
CA GLY A 119 -9.24 4.10 8.88
C GLY A 119 -10.11 5.35 8.96
N ARG A 120 -9.83 6.37 8.13
CA ARG A 120 -10.57 7.63 8.11
C ARG A 120 -11.04 7.96 6.70
N CYS A 121 -12.26 8.46 6.60
CA CYS A 121 -12.77 9.00 5.34
C CYS A 121 -12.18 10.39 5.12
N VAL A 122 -11.37 10.50 4.08
CA VAL A 122 -10.77 11.76 3.64
C VAL A 122 -11.38 12.16 2.30
N ALA A 123 -11.47 13.47 2.07
CA ALA A 123 -11.88 13.98 0.77
C ALA A 123 -10.94 13.41 -0.30
N ASP A 124 -11.53 12.84 -1.35
CA ASP A 124 -10.74 12.39 -2.47
C ASP A 124 -10.15 13.59 -3.22
N CYS A 125 -9.29 13.31 -4.18
CA CYS A 125 -8.54 14.30 -4.96
C CYS A 125 -9.38 15.08 -6.00
N ILE A 126 -10.66 15.29 -5.71
CA ILE A 126 -11.59 15.98 -6.61
C ILE A 126 -11.19 17.43 -6.78
N GLY A 127 -11.06 17.83 -8.05
CA GLY A 127 -10.70 19.20 -8.42
C GLY A 127 -9.23 19.54 -8.21
N ILE A 128 -8.41 18.59 -7.74
CA ILE A 128 -6.96 18.74 -7.62
C ILE A 128 -6.31 18.16 -8.86
N ALA A 129 -5.76 19.04 -9.70
CA ALA A 129 -4.95 18.65 -10.83
C ALA A 129 -3.48 18.79 -10.46
N CYS A 130 -2.77 17.67 -10.36
CA CYS A 130 -1.33 17.67 -10.11
C CYS A 130 -0.54 17.85 -11.41
N ASP A 131 0.67 18.39 -11.28
CA ASP A 131 1.60 18.53 -12.38
C ASP A 131 2.11 17.17 -12.88
N THR A 132 2.74 17.15 -14.06
CA THR A 132 3.35 15.95 -14.62
C THR A 132 4.34 15.33 -13.64
N GLY A 133 4.23 14.01 -13.42
CA GLY A 133 5.06 13.27 -12.46
C GLY A 133 4.50 13.25 -11.03
N PHE A 134 3.37 13.91 -10.78
CA PHE A 134 2.75 13.98 -9.47
C PHE A 134 1.35 13.35 -9.48
N VAL A 135 1.01 12.69 -8.38
CA VAL A 135 -0.32 12.16 -8.11
C VAL A 135 -0.88 12.83 -6.86
N CYS A 136 -2.20 12.99 -6.80
CA CYS A 136 -2.83 13.50 -5.60
C CYS A 136 -3.06 12.36 -4.61
N ILE A 137 -2.56 12.55 -3.39
CA ILE A 137 -2.75 11.65 -2.25
C ILE A 137 -3.15 12.50 -1.05
N GLU A 138 -4.29 12.18 -0.44
CA GLU A 138 -4.83 12.90 0.72
C GLU A 138 -4.92 14.43 0.53
N GLY A 139 -5.26 14.86 -0.68
CA GLY A 139 -5.40 16.28 -1.04
C GLY A 139 -4.09 17.00 -1.34
N ASN A 140 -2.96 16.29 -1.38
CA ASN A 140 -1.64 16.87 -1.69
C ASN A 140 -1.09 16.26 -2.98
N CYS A 141 -0.54 17.10 -3.85
CA CYS A 141 0.23 16.63 -4.99
C CYS A 141 1.62 16.21 -4.52
N ILE A 142 1.87 14.92 -4.52
CA ILE A 142 3.20 14.34 -4.23
C ILE A 142 3.73 13.66 -5.48
N GLU A 143 5.05 13.53 -5.58
CA GLU A 143 5.66 12.78 -6.68
C GLU A 143 5.06 11.37 -6.69
N ASP A 144 4.63 10.91 -7.87
CA ASP A 144 3.96 9.63 -8.00
C ASP A 144 4.89 8.49 -7.55
N PRO A 145 4.59 7.79 -6.44
CA PRO A 145 5.44 6.70 -5.95
C PRO A 145 5.64 5.60 -6.99
N CYS A 146 4.71 5.45 -7.94
CA CYS A 146 4.76 4.46 -9.01
C CYS A 146 5.53 4.94 -10.25
N LEU A 147 5.99 6.21 -10.30
CA LEU A 147 6.58 6.82 -11.49
C LEU A 147 7.79 6.05 -12.04
N TYR A 148 8.60 5.48 -11.14
CA TYR A 148 9.84 4.78 -11.46
C TYR A 148 9.85 3.32 -10.99
N VAL A 149 8.69 2.77 -10.65
CA VAL A 149 8.57 1.40 -10.17
C VAL A 149 8.31 0.45 -11.34
N HIS A 150 9.14 -0.58 -11.42
CA HIS A 150 8.98 -1.67 -12.37
C HIS A 150 8.55 -2.91 -11.63
N CYS A 151 7.24 -3.21 -11.69
CA CYS A 151 6.70 -4.41 -11.05
C CYS A 151 7.05 -5.68 -11.84
N PRO A 152 7.12 -6.83 -11.14
CA PRO A 152 7.19 -8.14 -11.77
C PRO A 152 6.08 -8.40 -12.79
N ARG A 153 6.26 -9.46 -13.58
CA ARG A 153 5.32 -9.81 -14.64
C ARG A 153 3.96 -10.20 -14.06
N GLY A 154 2.89 -9.60 -14.58
CA GLY A 154 1.52 -9.86 -14.11
C GLY A 154 1.16 -9.06 -12.87
N GLU A 155 1.97 -8.06 -12.53
CA GLU A 155 1.70 -7.16 -11.42
C GLU A 155 1.56 -5.70 -11.89
N GLN A 156 0.78 -4.94 -11.15
CA GLN A 156 0.56 -3.50 -11.34
C GLN A 156 1.01 -2.72 -10.12
N CYS A 157 1.59 -1.55 -10.36
CA CYS A 157 1.92 -0.65 -9.26
C CYS A 157 0.66 0.07 -8.81
N GLU A 158 0.34 -0.06 -7.52
CA GLU A 158 -0.65 0.77 -6.85
C GLU A 158 0.01 1.54 -5.72
N VAL A 159 -0.53 2.73 -5.45
CA VAL A 159 -0.14 3.48 -4.26
C VAL A 159 -1.00 3.03 -3.08
N ARG A 160 -0.36 2.44 -2.07
CA ARG A 160 -0.99 2.05 -0.80
C ARG A 160 -0.25 2.75 0.32
N GLU A 161 -0.99 3.42 1.19
CA GLU A 161 -0.39 4.16 2.33
C GLU A 161 0.69 5.18 1.89
N GLY A 162 0.53 5.78 0.71
CA GLY A 162 1.49 6.74 0.15
C GLY A 162 2.78 6.12 -0.39
N VAL A 163 2.92 4.80 -0.41
CA VAL A 163 4.06 4.09 -0.99
C VAL A 163 3.64 3.24 -2.18
N ALA A 164 4.56 3.01 -3.12
CA ALA A 164 4.32 2.11 -4.23
C ALA A 164 4.38 0.65 -3.80
N THR A 165 3.38 -0.12 -4.21
CA THR A 165 3.27 -1.55 -3.96
C THR A 165 2.87 -2.25 -5.25
N CYS A 166 3.61 -3.29 -5.62
CA CYS A 166 3.26 -4.14 -6.76
C CYS A 166 2.30 -5.24 -6.34
N LEU A 167 1.18 -5.38 -7.06
CA LEU A 167 0.09 -6.31 -6.75
C LEU A 167 -0.28 -7.10 -7.99
N GLY A 168 -0.70 -8.35 -7.82
CA GLY A 168 -1.12 -9.20 -8.92
C GLY A 168 -2.33 -8.63 -9.64
N ASP A 169 -2.34 -8.69 -10.97
CA ASP A 169 -3.45 -8.27 -11.84
C ASP A 169 -4.74 -9.11 -11.63
N TRP A 170 -4.63 -10.26 -10.97
CA TRP A 170 -5.74 -11.14 -10.56
C TRP A 170 -6.52 -10.65 -9.33
N LEU A 171 -6.00 -9.66 -8.60
CA LEU A 171 -6.71 -8.99 -7.50
C LEU A 171 -7.69 -7.94 -8.06
N GLU A 172 -8.48 -8.31 -9.07
CA GLU A 172 -9.65 -7.51 -9.41
C GLU A 172 -10.52 -7.39 -8.15
N PRO A 173 -10.98 -6.18 -7.78
CA PRO A 173 -11.95 -6.06 -6.69
C PRO A 173 -13.13 -6.97 -7.01
N PRO A 174 -13.64 -7.75 -6.04
CA PRO A 174 -14.80 -8.59 -6.29
C PRO A 174 -15.89 -7.70 -6.86
N GLU A 175 -16.33 -7.96 -8.09
CA GLU A 175 -17.40 -7.17 -8.68
C GLU A 175 -18.56 -7.16 -7.68
N PRO A 176 -19.16 -5.99 -7.39
CA PRO A 176 -20.19 -5.87 -6.35
C PRO A 176 -21.41 -6.78 -6.60
N ASP A 177 -21.53 -7.34 -7.81
CA ASP A 177 -22.63 -8.19 -8.25
C ASP A 177 -22.18 -9.60 -8.72
N ALA A 178 -20.93 -10.03 -8.46
CA ALA A 178 -20.54 -11.40 -8.72
C ALA A 178 -21.22 -12.33 -7.71
N GLU A 179 -22.44 -12.78 -8.04
CA GLU A 179 -23.12 -13.87 -7.35
C GLU A 179 -22.17 -15.06 -7.31
N VAL A 180 -21.51 -15.27 -6.17
CA VAL A 180 -20.71 -16.48 -5.95
C VAL A 180 -21.66 -17.64 -6.15
N PRO A 181 -21.46 -18.51 -7.16
CA PRO A 181 -22.36 -19.63 -7.38
C PRO A 181 -22.26 -20.52 -6.15
N VAL A 182 -23.30 -20.50 -5.32
CA VAL A 182 -23.41 -21.38 -4.18
C VAL A 182 -23.54 -22.78 -4.76
N VAL A 183 -22.44 -23.53 -4.80
CA VAL A 183 -22.48 -24.95 -5.12
C VAL A 183 -23.16 -25.62 -3.94
N TYR A 184 -24.49 -25.72 -4.01
CA TYR A 184 -25.24 -26.54 -3.08
C TYR A 184 -24.70 -27.97 -3.21
N PRO A 185 -24.22 -28.59 -2.12
CA PRO A 185 -23.90 -30.01 -2.15
C PRO A 185 -25.14 -30.76 -2.64
N PRO A 186 -25.00 -31.80 -3.50
CA PRO A 186 -26.14 -32.53 -4.00
C PRO A 186 -26.95 -33.05 -2.82
N ASP A 187 -28.22 -32.67 -2.83
CA ASP A 187 -29.20 -32.93 -1.80
C ASP A 187 -29.21 -34.44 -1.47
N SER A 188 -28.73 -34.80 -0.27
CA SER A 188 -28.66 -36.19 0.20
C SER A 188 -30.04 -36.78 0.51
N SER A 189 -31.11 -36.07 0.16
CA SER A 189 -32.50 -36.47 0.40
C SER A 189 -33.17 -37.18 -0.78
N VAL A 190 -32.48 -37.37 -1.92
CA VAL A 190 -32.99 -38.22 -3.00
C VAL A 190 -32.63 -39.69 -2.72
N ALA A 191 -33.51 -40.37 -1.98
CA ALA A 191 -33.47 -41.83 -1.90
C ALA A 191 -33.65 -42.43 -3.30
N PRO A 192 -32.81 -43.41 -3.71
CA PRO A 192 -33.01 -44.11 -4.97
C PRO A 192 -34.37 -44.82 -4.95
N ARG A 193 -35.15 -44.60 -6.01
CA ARG A 193 -36.44 -45.30 -6.20
C ARG A 193 -36.13 -46.79 -6.37
N PRO A 194 -36.71 -47.70 -5.56
CA PRO A 194 -36.73 -49.10 -5.94
C PRO A 194 -37.67 -49.23 -7.14
N ASP A 195 -37.50 -50.29 -7.91
CA ASP A 195 -38.30 -50.66 -9.09
C ASP A 195 -37.76 -50.11 -10.41
N GLN A 196 -36.67 -50.69 -10.90
CA GLN A 196 -36.73 -51.51 -12.13
C GLN A 196 -35.71 -52.64 -12.03
N GLY A 197 -36.22 -53.87 -11.98
CA GLY A 197 -35.41 -55.07 -12.14
C GLY A 197 -34.96 -55.20 -13.58
N VAL A 198 -33.67 -55.47 -13.77
CA VAL A 198 -33.15 -56.17 -14.94
C VAL A 198 -32.11 -57.18 -14.46
N ASP A 199 -32.28 -58.40 -14.99
CA ASP A 199 -31.59 -59.61 -14.64
C ASP A 199 -30.08 -59.59 -14.90
N ALA A 200 -29.41 -60.44 -14.13
CA ALA A 200 -27.98 -60.69 -14.07
C ALA A 200 -27.34 -61.20 -15.38
N VAL A 201 -26.02 -60.99 -15.52
CA VAL A 201 -25.04 -62.03 -15.88
C VAL A 201 -23.60 -61.62 -15.53
N VAL A 202 -22.99 -62.39 -14.62
CA VAL A 202 -21.61 -62.94 -14.55
C VAL A 202 -20.51 -62.28 -15.41
N ASP A 203 -19.31 -61.99 -14.87
CA ASP A 203 -18.29 -63.00 -14.58
C ASP A 203 -17.26 -62.61 -13.49
N ALA A 204 -16.69 -63.66 -12.89
CA ALA A 204 -15.89 -63.72 -11.67
C ALA A 204 -14.38 -63.46 -11.82
N ALA A 205 -13.71 -63.10 -10.70
CA ALA A 205 -12.61 -63.86 -10.04
C ALA A 205 -11.78 -62.96 -9.06
N PRO A 206 -10.96 -63.52 -8.14
CA PRO A 206 -11.35 -64.38 -7.02
C PRO A 206 -10.82 -63.88 -5.65
N ALA A 207 -11.24 -64.59 -4.61
CA ALA A 207 -11.04 -64.36 -3.19
C ALA A 207 -9.59 -64.43 -2.69
N ALA A 208 -9.31 -63.64 -1.65
CA ALA A 208 -8.33 -63.98 -0.62
C ALA A 208 -9.03 -63.96 0.75
N ASP A 209 -8.96 -65.13 1.36
CA ASP A 209 -9.28 -65.57 2.70
C ASP A 209 -8.76 -64.62 3.81
N LEU A 210 -9.51 -64.50 4.91
CA LEU A 210 -9.05 -64.70 6.29
C LEU A 210 -10.21 -64.40 7.27
N GLY A 211 -10.47 -65.37 8.14
CA GLY A 211 -11.59 -65.42 9.09
C GLY A 211 -11.51 -64.47 10.30
N PRO A 212 -12.39 -64.71 11.30
CA PRO A 212 -12.89 -63.67 12.19
C PRO A 212 -12.11 -63.60 13.50
N ASP A 213 -11.96 -62.40 14.05
CA ASP A 213 -11.72 -62.23 15.48
C ASP A 213 -12.57 -61.11 16.06
N GLN A 214 -12.98 -61.35 17.29
CA GLN A 214 -14.04 -60.70 18.05
C GLN A 214 -13.53 -59.41 18.70
N GLY A 215 -14.42 -58.46 18.95
CA GLY A 215 -14.07 -57.28 19.76
C GLY A 215 -15.12 -56.19 19.72
N GLU A 216 -16.19 -56.39 20.48
CA GLU A 216 -17.15 -55.34 20.86
C GLU A 216 -16.45 -54.36 21.82
N VAL A 217 -16.54 -53.05 21.57
CA VAL A 217 -16.42 -52.02 22.62
C VAL A 217 -17.38 -50.87 22.28
N GLU A 218 -18.37 -50.69 23.15
CA GLU A 218 -19.32 -49.58 23.20
C GLU A 218 -18.67 -48.26 23.66
N PRO A 219 -19.33 -47.12 23.41
CA PRO A 219 -18.81 -45.78 23.71
C PRO A 219 -19.05 -45.38 25.18
N ASP A 220 -18.54 -44.19 25.52
CA ASP A 220 -18.69 -43.42 26.77
C ASP A 220 -17.55 -43.54 27.80
N GLY A 221 -16.70 -42.51 27.80
CA GLY A 221 -15.67 -42.25 28.80
C GLY A 221 -15.61 -40.76 29.16
N MET A 222 -16.54 -40.34 30.01
CA MET A 222 -16.58 -39.04 30.68
C MET A 222 -15.47 -38.95 31.74
N ILE A 223 -14.78 -37.80 31.84
CA ILE A 223 -14.07 -37.41 33.07
C ILE A 223 -14.73 -36.15 33.61
N VAL A 224 -15.33 -36.30 34.79
CA VAL A 224 -15.81 -35.22 35.66
C VAL A 224 -14.73 -34.91 36.70
N ALA A 225 -14.52 -33.63 36.96
CA ALA A 225 -14.02 -33.13 38.24
C ALA A 225 -14.62 -31.73 38.49
N ASP A 226 -15.83 -31.75 39.05
CA ASP A 226 -16.26 -30.98 40.22
C ASP A 226 -15.45 -29.73 40.60
N PHE A 227 -16.06 -28.55 40.47
CA PHE A 227 -15.92 -27.48 41.47
C PHE A 227 -17.15 -26.58 41.43
N ASP A 228 -18.09 -26.86 42.33
CA ASP A 228 -19.34 -26.13 42.49
C ASP A 228 -19.34 -25.27 43.77
N LEU A 229 -19.93 -24.08 43.64
CA LEU A 229 -20.57 -23.20 44.66
C LEU A 229 -19.76 -22.59 45.82
N ARG A 230 -19.74 -21.25 45.86
CA ARG A 230 -20.55 -20.36 46.76
C ARG A 230 -19.97 -18.92 46.77
N GLN A 231 -20.79 -17.90 46.47
CA GLN A 231 -21.47 -16.99 47.45
C GLN A 231 -20.46 -16.25 48.35
N ASP A 232 -20.42 -14.92 48.51
CA ASP A 232 -21.48 -13.93 48.59
C ASP A 232 -20.89 -12.48 48.61
N GLN A 233 -21.72 -11.51 48.20
CA GLN A 233 -21.91 -10.14 48.77
C GLN A 233 -20.74 -9.14 48.76
N ALA A 234 -20.84 -8.03 48.00
CA ALA A 234 -21.56 -6.78 48.30
C ALA A 234 -20.86 -5.89 49.36
N THR A 235 -20.54 -4.65 48.99
CA THR A 235 -21.14 -3.40 49.52
C THR A 235 -20.33 -2.15 49.14
N SER A 236 -21.08 -1.09 48.77
CA SER A 236 -20.88 0.36 49.01
C SER A 236 -19.48 0.99 48.84
N GLY A 237 -19.28 2.11 48.15
CA GLY A 237 -20.20 3.16 47.71
C GLY A 237 -19.46 4.52 47.67
N GLY A 238 -20.08 5.54 47.06
CA GLY A 238 -19.71 6.97 47.14
C GLY A 238 -19.03 7.50 45.87
N ASP A 239 -19.66 8.36 45.05
CA ASP A 239 -19.90 9.82 45.24
C ASP A 239 -18.57 10.60 45.20
N GLY A 240 -18.32 11.61 44.37
CA GLY A 240 -19.12 12.42 43.46
C GLY A 240 -18.24 13.59 42.95
N GLY A 241 -18.77 14.41 42.01
CA GLY A 241 -18.25 15.73 41.59
C GLY A 241 -16.91 15.72 40.83
N GLY A 242 -16.70 16.44 39.73
CA GLY A 242 -17.15 17.78 39.39
C GLY A 242 -15.91 18.60 39.00
N GLU A 243 -16.02 19.39 37.92
CA GLU A 243 -15.06 20.41 37.45
C GLU A 243 -13.79 19.85 36.77
N GLY A 244 -13.29 20.35 35.63
CA GLY A 244 -13.42 21.67 35.03
C GLY A 244 -12.01 22.21 34.77
N CYS A 245 -11.69 22.47 33.49
CA CYS A 245 -10.66 23.36 32.94
C CYS A 245 -9.24 23.42 33.58
N SER A 246 -8.20 23.24 32.76
CA SER A 246 -7.42 24.38 32.23
C SER A 246 -6.11 23.89 31.60
N CYS A 247 -5.83 24.46 30.44
CA CYS A 247 -4.51 24.54 29.83
C CYS A 247 -3.58 25.36 30.75
N ASP A 248 -2.39 24.84 31.00
CA ASP A 248 -1.30 25.60 31.61
C ASP A 248 -0.24 25.85 30.53
N ALA A 249 -0.17 27.12 30.14
CA ALA A 249 0.91 27.67 29.34
C ALA A 249 2.06 28.00 30.30
N SER A 250 3.20 27.32 30.15
CA SER A 250 4.44 27.75 30.79
C SER A 250 5.26 28.57 29.80
N ASP A 251 5.10 29.87 29.95
CA ASP A 251 6.02 30.94 29.55
C ASP A 251 7.21 30.90 30.51
N ASP A 252 8.43 30.65 30.02
CA ASP A 252 9.66 30.87 30.80
C ASP A 252 10.58 31.79 30.00
N GLY A 253 10.40 33.09 30.23
CA GLY A 253 11.32 34.12 29.83
C GLY A 253 12.52 34.18 30.78
N SER A 254 13.73 33.92 30.28
CA SER A 254 14.95 34.33 30.96
C SER A 254 16.07 34.76 30.00
N ARG A 255 16.14 36.08 29.85
CA ARG A 255 17.36 36.91 29.95
C ARG A 255 18.69 36.37 29.37
N GLY A 256 19.13 37.04 28.29
CA GLY A 256 20.41 37.74 28.26
C GLY A 256 21.64 36.95 27.82
N GLY A 257 22.37 37.47 26.82
CA GLY A 257 23.72 36.98 26.52
C GLY A 257 24.24 37.38 25.15
N ALA A 258 24.65 38.64 25.00
CA ALA A 258 25.57 39.04 23.95
C ALA A 258 26.88 38.23 24.07
N GLY A 259 27.32 37.55 23.00
CA GLY A 259 28.66 36.94 23.01
C GLY A 259 28.92 35.83 22.01
N TRP A 260 28.95 36.13 20.69
CA TRP A 260 29.53 35.22 19.69
C TRP A 260 30.38 35.94 18.64
N LEU A 261 31.27 36.84 19.09
CA LEU A 261 32.29 37.49 18.25
C LEU A 261 33.73 36.99 18.51
N LEU A 262 33.93 35.79 19.07
CA LEU A 262 35.27 35.28 19.40
C LEU A 262 35.53 33.84 18.94
N VAL A 263 35.38 33.56 17.64
CA VAL A 263 35.85 32.29 17.04
C VAL A 263 36.97 32.50 16.00
N LEU A 264 37.27 33.74 15.59
CA LEU A 264 38.32 34.01 14.58
C LEU A 264 39.76 34.12 15.12
N VAL A 265 40.01 33.97 16.42
CA VAL A 265 41.37 34.12 17.00
C VAL A 265 42.08 32.79 17.30
N LEU A 266 41.37 31.65 17.32
CA LEU A 266 41.99 30.35 17.62
C LEU A 266 42.57 29.59 16.40
N VAL A 267 42.28 30.03 15.18
CA VAL A 267 42.89 29.46 13.95
C VAL A 267 44.24 30.11 13.62
N ALA A 268 44.49 31.35 14.06
CA ALA A 268 45.74 32.07 13.78
C ALA A 268 46.92 31.64 14.66
N THR A 269 46.69 31.07 15.85
CA THR A 269 47.78 30.62 16.75
C THR A 269 48.24 29.19 16.50
N ARG A 270 47.45 28.35 15.79
CA ARG A 270 47.87 27.00 15.38
C ARG A 270 48.75 26.96 14.14
N ARG A 271 48.77 28.02 13.30
CA ARG A 271 49.62 28.08 12.11
C ARG A 271 51.08 28.52 12.38
N ARG A 272 51.37 29.12 13.56
CA ARG A 272 52.74 29.57 13.93
C ARG A 272 53.60 28.54 14.66
N ARG A 273 53.08 27.35 15.00
CA ARG A 273 53.84 26.28 15.69
C ARG A 273 54.34 25.15 14.78
N ARG A 274 54.28 25.30 13.44
CA ARG A 274 54.75 24.28 12.48
C ARG A 274 55.97 24.71 11.66
N GLN A 275 56.72 25.74 12.07
CA GLN A 275 57.92 26.21 11.34
C GLN A 275 59.14 26.46 12.25
N THR A 276 59.38 25.57 13.21
CA THR A 276 60.67 25.40 13.90
C THR A 276 60.92 23.93 14.10
#